data_AF-A0A930S891-F1
#
_entry.id   AF-A0A930S891-F1
#
_cell.length_a   1.000
_cell.length_b   1.000
_cell.length_c   1.000
_cell.angle_alpha   90.00
_cell.angle_beta   90.00
_cell.angle_gamma   90.00
#
_symmetry.space_group_name_H-M   'P 1'
#
loop_
_entity.id
_entity.type
_entity.pdbx_description
1 polymer ?
#
loop_
_entity_poly.entity_id
_entity_poly.type
_entity_poly.pdbx_seq_one_letter_code
_entity_poly.pdbx_strand_id
1 'polypeptide(L)'
;LIQQFIGNINNFNVIYFLTGGGPTNSEYYQAGSTDLLVTWLYKLTVSAKDYNLASVIGILIFAISATFSLLAYTRSSSFKEGAAK
;
A
#
# COMPACT_ATOMS: atom_id res chain seq x y z
N LEU A 1 -10.24 -14.70 3.59
CA LEU A 1 -8.83 -14.87 3.17
C LEU A 1 -8.33 -13.71 2.32
N ILE A 2 -8.94 -13.40 1.16
CA ILE A 2 -8.49 -12.30 0.28
C ILE A 2 -8.46 -10.93 0.99
N GLN A 3 -9.50 -10.57 1.76
CA GLN A 3 -9.50 -9.31 2.52
C GLN A 3 -8.41 -9.26 3.60
N GLN A 4 -8.13 -10.37 4.28
CA GLN A 4 -7.05 -10.42 5.27
C GLN A 4 -5.67 -10.30 4.61
N PHE A 5 -5.48 -10.92 3.44
CA PHE A 5 -4.27 -10.76 2.65
C PHE A 5 -4.05 -9.30 2.21
N ILE A 6 -5.10 -8.64 1.72
CA ILE A 6 -5.06 -7.21 1.37
C ILE A 6 -4.76 -6.34 2.62
N GLY A 7 -5.34 -6.70 3.76
CA GLY A 7 -5.09 -6.03 5.04
C GLY A 7 -3.63 -6.12 5.47
N ASN A 8 -2.99 -7.28 5.28
CA ASN A 8 -1.58 -7.48 5.61
C ASN A 8 -0.65 -6.68 4.68
N ILE A 9 -0.96 -6.59 3.38
CA ILE A 9 -0.16 -5.82 2.40
C ILE A 9 -0.15 -4.32 2.71
N ASN A 10 -1.21 -3.80 3.33
CA ASN A 10 -1.37 -2.38 3.64
C ASN A 10 -1.23 -2.07 5.13
N ASN A 11 -0.63 -2.96 5.93
CA ASN A 11 -0.57 -2.81 7.38
C ASN A 11 0.50 -1.80 7.82
N PHE A 12 0.18 -0.52 7.70
CA PHE A 12 1.04 0.59 8.08
C PHE A 12 1.53 0.49 9.53
N ASN A 13 0.61 0.24 10.46
CA ASN A 13 0.90 0.28 11.90
C ASN A 13 1.97 -0.72 12.31
N VAL A 14 1.89 -1.96 11.80
CA VAL A 14 2.84 -3.02 12.18
C VAL A 14 4.26 -2.65 11.75
N ILE A 15 4.46 -2.21 10.52
CA ILE A 15 5.79 -1.86 10.04
C ILE A 15 6.30 -0.59 10.71
N TYR A 16 5.46 0.44 10.79
CA TYR A 16 5.83 1.73 11.39
C TYR A 16 6.25 1.59 12.85
N PHE A 17 5.49 0.86 13.67
CA PHE A 17 5.78 0.72 15.10
C PHE A 17 6.83 -0.34 15.43
N LEU A 18 6.88 -1.46 14.70
CA LEU A 18 7.79 -2.56 15.05
C LEU A 18 9.18 -2.42 14.44
N THR A 19 9.27 -1.88 13.22
CA THR A 19 10.55 -1.83 12.48
C THR A 19 10.91 -0.44 11.99
N GLY A 20 9.95 0.49 11.91
CA GLY A 20 10.15 1.81 11.29
C GLY A 20 10.63 1.72 9.83
N GLY A 21 10.41 0.59 9.17
CA GLY A 21 10.92 0.29 7.84
C GLY A 21 12.35 -0.22 7.79
N GLY A 22 13.03 -0.43 8.92
CA GLY A 22 14.43 -0.87 8.98
C GLY A 22 14.66 -2.37 8.74
N PRO A 23 15.90 -2.80 8.44
CA PRO A 23 17.11 -1.98 8.31
C PRO A 23 17.12 -1.13 7.03
N THR A 24 17.85 -0.01 7.05
CA THR A 24 18.03 0.84 5.87
C THR A 24 18.74 0.05 4.77
N ASN A 25 18.22 0.10 3.56
CA ASN A 25 18.81 -0.59 2.43
C ASN A 25 19.45 0.42 1.49
N SER A 26 20.77 0.35 1.29
CA SER A 26 21.50 1.24 0.39
C SER A 26 21.09 1.08 -1.09
N GLU A 27 20.49 -0.05 -1.45
CA GLU A 27 19.95 -0.29 -2.79
C GLU A 27 18.61 0.43 -3.02
N TYR A 28 17.93 0.87 -1.96
CA TYR A 28 16.63 1.53 -2.04
C TYR A 28 16.71 3.00 -1.65
N TYR A 29 16.07 3.87 -2.44
CA TYR A 29 16.06 5.29 -2.16
C TYR A 29 15.15 5.62 -0.96
N GLN A 30 15.75 6.00 0.17
CA GLN A 30 15.03 6.40 1.39
C GLN A 30 14.02 5.36 1.90
N ALA A 31 14.19 4.10 1.53
CA ALA A 31 13.41 2.95 2.02
C ALA A 31 14.32 2.03 2.84
N GLY A 32 13.74 1.21 3.71
CA GLY A 32 14.46 0.05 4.23
C GLY A 32 13.82 -1.26 3.80
N SER A 33 14.44 -2.37 4.20
CA SER A 33 14.15 -3.69 3.65
C SER A 33 12.77 -4.23 4.01
N THR A 34 12.13 -3.69 5.05
CA THR A 34 10.79 -4.12 5.51
C THR A 34 9.70 -3.13 5.13
N ASP A 35 10.03 -2.03 4.45
CA ASP A 35 9.05 -1.01 4.09
C ASP A 35 8.01 -1.55 3.10
N LEU A 36 6.75 -1.27 3.41
CA LEU A 36 5.65 -1.37 2.46
C LEU A 36 5.59 -0.10 1.62
N LEU A 37 4.94 -0.13 0.45
CA LEU A 37 4.77 1.05 -0.38
C LEU A 37 4.15 2.24 0.40
N VAL A 38 3.20 1.95 1.30
CA VAL A 38 2.55 2.96 2.15
C VAL A 38 3.50 3.52 3.22
N THR A 39 4.38 2.70 3.80
CA THR A 39 5.32 3.18 4.83
C THR A 39 6.50 3.92 4.21
N TRP A 40 6.93 3.49 3.03
CA TRP A 40 7.92 4.21 2.24
C TRP A 40 7.39 5.58 1.80
N LEU A 41 6.14 5.67 1.33
CA LEU A 41 5.48 6.94 1.02
C LEU A 41 5.47 7.88 2.23
N TYR A 42 5.12 7.37 3.41
CA TYR A 42 5.18 8.15 4.65
C TYR A 42 6.60 8.66 4.93
N LYS A 43 7.61 7.80 4.79
CA LYS A 43 9.02 8.17 5.03
C LYS A 43 9.51 9.22 4.03
N LEU A 44 9.12 9.12 2.76
CA LEU A 44 9.42 10.12 1.74
C LEU A 44 8.78 11.48 2.05
N THR A 45 7.53 11.49 2.52
CA THR A 45 6.82 12.75 2.84
C THR A 45 7.28 13.39 4.15
N VAL A 46 7.47 12.60 5.21
CA VAL A 46 7.69 13.13 6.56
C VAL A 46 9.17 13.25 6.89
N SER A 47 9.97 12.22 6.59
CA SER A 47 11.39 12.19 6.94
C SER A 47 12.25 12.86 5.86
N ALA A 48 12.10 12.44 4.60
CA ALA A 48 12.92 12.96 3.50
C ALA A 48 12.37 14.28 2.90
N LYS A 49 11.07 14.57 3.11
CA LYS A 49 10.34 15.72 2.54
C LYS A 49 10.43 15.80 1.01
N ASP A 50 10.53 14.66 0.36
CA ASP A 50 10.67 14.52 -1.08
C ASP A 50 9.29 14.35 -1.74
N TYR A 51 8.54 15.46 -1.77
CA TYR A 51 7.12 15.44 -2.16
C TYR A 51 6.88 15.09 -3.62
N ASN A 52 7.85 15.34 -4.50
CA ASN A 52 7.74 14.95 -5.91
C ASN A 52 7.68 13.43 -6.04
N LEU A 53 8.69 12.74 -5.50
CA LEU A 53 8.73 11.28 -5.51
C LEU A 53 7.54 10.69 -4.75
N ALA A 54 7.22 11.24 -3.56
CA ALA A 54 6.09 10.79 -2.78
C ALA A 54 4.75 10.90 -3.54
N SER A 55 4.54 11.96 -4.32
CA SER A 55 3.32 12.14 -5.11
C SER A 55 3.17 11.05 -6.17
N VAL A 56 4.26 10.70 -6.85
CA VAL A 56 4.28 9.61 -7.85
C VAL A 56 3.95 8.28 -7.19
N ILE A 57 4.58 7.96 -6.05
CA ILE A 57 4.30 6.73 -5.30
C ILE A 57 2.84 6.69 -4.82
N GLY A 58 2.28 7.82 -4.39
CA GLY A 58 0.88 7.92 -3.98
C GLY A 58 -0.10 7.60 -5.12
N ILE A 59 0.17 8.13 -6.31
CA ILE A 59 -0.62 7.82 -7.52
C ILE A 59 -0.53 6.32 -7.86
N LEU A 60 0.66 5.71 -7.75
CA LEU A 60 0.83 4.27 -8.01
C LEU A 60 0.05 3.40 -7.02
N ILE A 61 0.12 3.72 -5.71
CA ILE A 61 -0.65 3.01 -4.68
C ILE A 61 -2.15 3.13 -4.97
N PHE A 62 -2.62 4.32 -5.34
CA PHE A 62 -4.01 4.53 -5.70
C PHE A 62 -4.42 3.68 -6.91
N ALA A 63 -3.64 3.71 -8.00
CA ALA A 63 -3.94 2.94 -9.20
C ALA A 63 -4.02 1.43 -8.91
N ILE A 64 -3.04 0.89 -8.18
CA ILE A 64 -3.01 -0.52 -7.78
C ILE A 64 -4.22 -0.86 -6.91
N SER A 65 -4.49 -0.07 -5.88
CA SER A 65 -5.63 -0.28 -4.97
C SER A 65 -6.97 -0.22 -5.72
N ALA A 66 -7.14 0.74 -6.63
CA ALA A 66 -8.34 0.88 -7.44
C ALA A 66 -8.55 -0.33 -8.35
N THR A 67 -7.51 -0.80 -9.04
CA THR A 67 -7.58 -2.00 -9.88
C THR A 67 -7.90 -3.25 -9.05
N PHE A 68 -7.22 -3.47 -7.93
CA PHE A 68 -7.49 -4.61 -7.05
C PHE A 68 -8.90 -4.55 -6.45
N SER A 69 -9.36 -3.36 -6.05
CA SER A 69 -10.71 -3.16 -5.51
C SER A 69 -11.78 -3.45 -6.56
N LEU A 70 -11.59 -2.98 -7.80
CA LEU A 70 -12.51 -3.25 -8.91
C LEU A 70 -12.54 -4.75 -9.25
N LEU A 71 -11.39 -5.41 -9.30
CA LEU A 71 -11.31 -6.86 -9.52
C LEU A 71 -11.94 -7.65 -8.38
N ALA A 72 -11.69 -7.27 -7.13
CA ALA A 72 -12.30 -7.91 -5.97
C ALA A 72 -13.81 -7.71 -5.93
N TYR A 73 -14.29 -6.51 -6.29
CA TYR A 73 -15.71 -6.17 -6.36
C TYR A 73 -16.43 -6.97 -7.45
N THR A 74 -15.86 -7.04 -8.66
CA THR A 74 -16.42 -7.81 -9.78
C THR A 74 -16.40 -9.33 -9.55
N ARG A 75 -15.46 -9.84 -8.75
CA ARG A 75 -15.35 -11.27 -8.40
C ARG A 75 -16.17 -11.65 -7.15
N SER A 76 -16.56 -10.69 -6.32
CA SER A 76 -17.33 -10.92 -5.09
C SER A 76 -18.82 -11.13 -5.41
N SER A 77 -19.46 -12.08 -4.72
CA SER A 77 -20.89 -12.41 -4.88
C SER A 77 -21.84 -11.21 -4.75
N SER A 78 -21.40 -10.12 -4.14
CA SER A 78 -22.16 -8.86 -4.02
C SER A 78 -22.59 -8.27 -5.37
N PHE A 79 -21.80 -8.44 -6.44
CA PHE A 79 -22.21 -8.03 -7.79
C PHE A 79 -23.25 -8.97 -8.43
N LYS A 80 -23.19 -10.27 -8.11
CA LYS A 80 -24.18 -11.26 -8.59
C LYS A 80 -25.54 -11.09 -7.91
N GLU A 81 -25.58 -10.57 -6.69
CA GLU A 81 -26.83 -10.34 -5.94
C GLU A 81 -27.54 -9.04 -6.36
N GLY A 82 -26.79 -8.04 -6.87
CA GLY A 82 -27.35 -6.82 -7.45
C GLY A 82 -27.81 -6.94 -8.91
N ALA A 83 -27.26 -7.89 -9.68
CA ALA A 83 -27.65 -8.16 -11.07
C ALA A 83 -28.80 -9.18 -11.22
N ALA A 84 -29.19 -9.84 -10.11
CA ALA A 84 -30.30 -10.80 -10.06
C ALA A 84 -31.61 -10.18 -9.52
N LYS A 85 -31.74 -8.85 -9.59
CA LYS A 85 -33.01 -8.12 -9.37
C LYS A 85 -33.43 -7.38 -10.62
#